data_AF-W5W3H3-F1
#
_entry.id   AF-W5W3H3-F1
#
_cell.length_a   1.000
_cell.length_b   1.000
_cell.length_c   1.000
_cell.angle_alpha   90.00
_cell.angle_beta   90.00
_cell.angle_gamma   90.00
#
_symmetry.space_group_name_H-M   'P 1'
#
loop_
_entity.id
_entity.type
_entity.pdbx_description
1 polymer ?
#
loop_
_entity_poly.entity_id
_entity_poly.type
_entity_poly.pdbx_seq_one_letter_code
_entity_poly.pdbx_strand_id
1 'polypeptide(L)' 'MDAWIYGHGMTAPEATSLDELISDCADIPSSLHARTVPLPTPRDAAPWEVDEVCTAQVSDLDDYGL' A
#
# COMPACT_ATOMS: atom_id res chain seq x y z
N MET A 1 12.35 -28.87 3.45
CA MET A 1 11.02 -28.39 3.87
C MET A 1 11.29 -27.03 4.51
N ASP A 2 11.28 -25.98 3.68
CA ASP A 2 11.70 -24.63 4.09
C ASP A 2 10.47 -23.73 4.11
N ALA A 3 9.64 -23.92 5.14
CA ALA A 3 8.34 -23.28 5.27
C ALA A 3 8.28 -22.14 6.30
N TRP A 4 9.41 -21.68 6.87
CA TRP A 4 9.36 -20.75 8.01
C TRP A 4 10.43 -19.65 8.06
N ILE A 5 11.11 -19.30 6.95
CA ILE A 5 11.86 -18.01 6.90
C ILE A 5 10.89 -16.80 6.81
N TYR A 6 9.58 -17.02 6.69
CA TYR A 6 8.53 -16.01 6.92
C TYR A 6 8.12 -15.84 8.40
N GLY A 7 8.84 -16.46 9.34
CA GLY A 7 8.47 -16.56 10.75
C GLY A 7 9.28 -15.72 11.74
N HIS A 8 10.01 -14.67 11.33
CA HIS A 8 10.40 -13.64 12.30
C HIS A 8 9.28 -12.61 12.34
N GLY A 9 8.28 -12.86 13.17
CA GLY A 9 7.24 -11.89 13.46
C GLY A 9 7.88 -10.59 13.91
N MET A 10 7.83 -9.58 13.05
CA MET A 10 8.10 -8.21 13.45
C MET A 10 6.84 -7.77 14.20
N THR A 11 6.72 -8.19 15.46
CA THR A 11 5.65 -7.76 16.36
C THR A 11 5.96 -6.34 16.81
N ALA A 12 5.93 -5.39 15.88
CA ALA A 12 5.73 -4.01 16.25
C ALA A 12 4.31 -3.92 16.83
N PRO A 13 4.13 -3.32 18.01
CA PRO A 13 2.78 -3.04 18.50
C PRO A 13 2.05 -2.16 17.48
N GLU A 14 0.73 -2.33 17.36
CA GLU A 14 -0.08 -1.41 16.56
C GLU A 14 0.07 0.00 17.13
N ALA A 15 0.43 0.95 16.27
CA ALA A 15 0.57 2.34 16.68
C ALA A 15 -0.80 2.91 17.08
N THR A 16 -0.82 3.63 18.18
CA THR A 16 -2.03 4.26 18.73
C THR A 16 -2.12 5.75 18.39
N SER A 17 -1.07 6.30 17.77
CA SER A 17 -0.99 7.69 17.31
C SER A 17 -0.19 7.85 16.01
N LEU A 18 -0.41 8.97 15.32
CA LEU A 18 0.38 9.33 14.13
C LEU A 18 1.85 9.59 14.46
N ASP A 19 2.15 10.15 15.63
CA ASP A 19 3.52 10.39 16.08
C ASP A 19 4.30 9.09 16.24
N GLU A 20 3.68 8.04 16.79
CA GLU A 20 4.26 6.70 16.87
C GLU A 20 4.56 6.13 15.48
N LEU A 21 3.61 6.24 14.54
CA LEU A 21 3.83 5.81 13.15
C LEU A 21 4.99 6.54 12.46
N ILE A 22 5.10 7.85 12.70
CA ILE A 22 6.20 8.66 12.14
C ILE A 22 7.54 8.25 12.74
N SER A 23 7.58 8.00 14.04
CA SER A 23 8.79 7.53 14.74
C SER A 23 9.25 6.18 14.20
N ASP A 24 8.34 5.23 14.03
CA ASP A 24 8.66 3.91 13.46
C ASP A 24 9.21 4.02 12.03
N CYS A 25 8.64 4.93 11.22
CA CYS A 25 9.15 5.19 9.88
C CYS A 25 10.54 5.85 9.87
N ALA A 26 10.88 6.63 10.90
CA ALA A 26 12.18 7.30 10.99
C ALA A 26 13.35 6.32 11.23
N ASP A 27 13.06 5.16 11.80
CA ASP A 27 14.05 4.09 12.05
C ASP A 27 14.33 3.23 10.80
N ILE A 28 13.63 3.46 9.69
CA ILE A 28 13.88 2.76 8.43
C ILE A 28 15.31 3.06 7.94
N PRO A 29 16.16 2.03 7.74
CA PRO A 29 17.52 2.23 7.28
C PRO A 29 17.58 2.98 5.94
N SER A 30 18.47 3.98 5.87
CA SER A 30 18.67 4.78 4.65
C SER A 30 19.15 3.97 3.44
N SER A 31 19.73 2.78 3.66
CA SER A 31 20.07 1.83 2.59
C SER A 31 18.86 1.22 1.90
N LEU A 32 17.69 1.21 2.55
CA LEU A 32 16.42 0.79 1.98
C LEU A 32 15.66 1.94 1.31
N HIS A 33 16.07 3.19 1.56
CA HIS A 33 15.51 4.31 0.83
C HIS A 33 15.86 4.13 -0.64
N ALA A 34 14.83 4.08 -1.49
CA ALA A 34 15.03 4.01 -2.93
C ALA A 34 16.03 5.10 -3.32
N ARG A 35 17.09 4.71 -4.03
CA ARG A 35 18.08 5.65 -4.55
C ARG A 35 17.31 6.76 -5.25
N THR A 36 17.63 8.02 -4.97
CA THR A 36 16.98 9.18 -5.59
C THR A 36 17.33 9.18 -7.08
N VAL A 37 16.59 8.39 -7.86
CA VAL A 37 16.62 8.40 -9.30
C VAL A 37 15.73 9.57 -9.72
N PRO A 38 16.15 10.40 -10.69
CA PRO A 38 15.27 11.41 -11.25
C PRO A 38 13.95 10.75 -11.65
N LEU A 39 12.86 11.17 -11.01
CA LEU A 39 11.53 10.73 -11.40
C LEU A 39 11.24 11.30 -12.80
N PRO A 40 10.52 10.56 -13.65
CA PRO A 40 10.02 11.13 -14.89
C PRO A 40 9.14 12.34 -14.59
N THR A 41 9.14 13.32 -15.49
CA THR A 41 8.28 14.50 -15.38
C THR A 41 6.83 14.06 -15.17
N PRO A 42 6.10 14.64 -14.19
CA PRO A 42 4.69 14.35 -14.01
C PRO A 42 3.93 14.59 -15.33
N ARG A 43 3.16 13.60 -15.75
CA ARG A 43 2.24 13.74 -16.88
C ARG A 43 0.92 14.28 -16.36
N ASP A 44 0.28 15.13 -17.14
CA ASP A 44 -1.13 15.45 -16.91
C ASP A 44 -1.94 14.15 -17.00
N ALA A 45 -2.64 13.83 -15.92
CA ALA A 45 -3.56 12.71 -15.94
C ALA A 45 -4.76 13.08 -16.81
N ALA A 46 -5.18 12.16 -17.69
CA ALA A 46 -6.51 12.26 -18.26
C ALA A 46 -7.54 12.24 -17.11
N PRO A 47 -8.65 12.99 -17.20
CA PRO A 47 -9.77 12.83 -16.28
C PRO A 47 -10.14 11.35 -16.20
N TRP A 48 -10.23 10.83 -14.97
CA TRP A 48 -10.67 9.48 -14.76
C TRP A 48 -12.18 9.42 -14.96
N GLU A 49 -12.64 8.53 -15.84
CA GLU A 49 -14.04 8.23 -16.07
C GLU A 49 -14.29 6.75 -15.77
N VAL A 50 -15.40 6.48 -15.08
CA VAL A 50 -15.92 5.12 -14.87
C VAL A 50 -16.94 4.89 -15.96
N ASP A 51 -16.66 3.96 -16.86
CA ASP A 51 -17.60 3.53 -17.87
C ASP A 51 -18.50 2.39 -17.35
N GLU A 52 -19.52 2.06 -18.14
CA GLU A 52 -20.46 0.99 -17.81
C GLU A 52 -19.79 -0.39 -17.75
N VAL A 53 -18.65 -0.58 -18.44
CA VAL A 53 -17.88 -1.83 -18.39
C VAL A 53 -17.25 -2.00 -17.01
N CYS A 54 -16.73 -0.92 -16.45
CA CYS A 54 -16.15 -0.88 -15.11
C CYS A 54 -17.24 -1.10 -14.04
N THR A 55 -18.39 -0.43 -14.20
CA THR A 55 -19.56 -0.62 -13.31
C THR A 55 -20.06 -2.07 -13.33
N ALA A 56 -20.12 -2.71 -14.50
CA ALA A 56 -20.59 -4.09 -14.63
C ALA A 56 -19.69 -5.13 -13.94
N GLN A 57 -18.42 -4.82 -13.64
CA GLN A 57 -17.52 -5.76 -12.94
C GLN A 57 -17.88 -5.94 -11.47
N VAL A 58 -18.62 -4.99 -10.90
CA VAL A 58 -18.98 -4.97 -9.47
C VAL A 58 -20.49 -4.98 -9.26
N SER A 59 -21.29 -5.11 -10.34
CA SER A 59 -22.76 -5.11 -10.25
C SER A 59 -23.32 -6.22 -9.37
N ASP A 60 -22.61 -7.35 -9.32
CA ASP A 60 -23.03 -8.53 -8.55
C ASP A 60 -22.34 -8.56 -7.17
N LEU A 61 -21.56 -7.53 -6.83
CA LEU A 61 -20.86 -7.44 -5.54
C LEU A 61 -21.82 -7.11 -4.38
N ASP A 62 -22.97 -6.50 -4.68
CA ASP A 62 -24.05 -6.29 -3.70
C ASP A 62 -24.67 -7.62 -3.22
N ASP A 63 -24.37 -8.74 -3.89
CA ASP A 63 -24.86 -10.08 -3.55
C ASP A 63 -23.97 -10.81 -2.51
N TYR A 64 -22.90 -10.17 -2.01
CA TYR A 64 -22.11 -10.64 -0.86
C TYR A 64 -22.82 -10.38 0.49
N GLY A 65 -24.11 -10.71 0.54
CA GLY A 65 -25.02 -10.82 1.68
C GLY A 65 -24.56 -10.31 3.06
N LEU A 66 -25.24 -9.25 3.52
CA LEU A 66 -25.42 -8.95 4.95
C LEU A 66 -26.62 -9.71 5.52
#